data_AF-A0A1S3P1R7-F1
#
_entry.id   AF-A0A1S3P1R7-F1
#
_cell.length_a   1.000
_cell.length_b   1.000
_cell.length_c   1.000
_cell.angle_alpha   90.00
_cell.angle_beta   90.00
_cell.angle_gamma   90.00
#
_symmetry.space_group_name_H-M   'P 1'
#
loop_
_entity.id
_entity.type
_entity.pdbx_description
1 polymer ?
#
loop_
_entity_poly.entity_id
_entity_poly.type
_entity_poly.pdbx_seq_one_letter_code
_entity_poly.pdbx_strand_id
1 'polypeptide(L)'
;MISKVKNAMSTLVGGMMPHGHHQHHGSGNVHHQNCHQDGLPPRFPYGRPEFLDLTPELLQYSTEHASRPVLTLKRDSRLPWRTGYAETINAGKSMLNEDQASCELLYVKKLSNKKQRNSTLLDDNGDGTGIPLQYWGVFDGHAGSGCAIMASKLLHRLIRDRLGDIAHLLENPSVTPPICLAKNGSPYQLEVKKGANSTQDPEDPNAITDPSIRFHTEKTVSLESLIMGIIENAFKQMDELIEKEKTSFTISGGCCALAAIHLMGKLYVANAGDSRAIIIRNNEVIPMSNEFTPESERQRLQYLGLLRPELLGNEFTHLEFPRRIQHKELGKKMLFRDHTMNGWAYKTIIEDDLKFPLIYGEGKKARVMATIGVTRGLGDHDLKVYNSNIYIKPFLSCCPEPACYANAVRSQGDSVRHV
;
A
#
# COMPACT_ATOMS: atom_id res chain seq x y z
N MET A 1 20.45 19.81 -26.24
CA MET A 1 19.63 19.22 -25.17
C MET A 1 19.80 17.71 -24.97
N ILE A 2 20.72 17.02 -25.68
CA ILE A 2 20.93 15.56 -25.58
C ILE A 2 21.90 15.16 -24.44
N SER A 3 22.68 16.09 -23.87
CA SER A 3 23.70 15.77 -22.86
C SER A 3 23.16 15.55 -21.44
N LYS A 4 21.98 16.08 -21.09
CA LYS A 4 21.47 16.05 -19.71
C LYS A 4 20.95 14.67 -19.27
N VAL A 5 20.56 13.80 -20.20
CA VAL A 5 20.03 12.45 -19.90
C VAL A 5 21.12 11.37 -19.93
N LYS A 6 22.23 11.59 -20.67
CA LYS A 6 23.34 10.62 -20.76
C LYS A 6 24.04 10.40 -19.42
N ASN A 7 24.16 11.44 -18.58
CA ASN A 7 24.86 11.33 -17.29
C ASN A 7 24.08 10.54 -16.23
N ALA A 8 22.76 10.45 -16.33
CA ALA A 8 21.95 9.59 -15.45
C ALA A 8 22.12 8.09 -15.77
N MET A 9 22.63 7.74 -16.96
CA MET A 9 22.78 6.34 -17.38
C MET A 9 24.12 5.70 -17.01
N SER A 10 25.18 6.47 -16.71
CA SER A 10 26.50 5.91 -16.40
C SER A 10 26.54 5.25 -15.01
N THR A 11 25.70 5.69 -14.06
CA THR A 11 25.62 5.11 -12.71
C THR A 11 24.69 3.89 -12.60
N LEU A 12 23.87 3.59 -13.62
CA LEU A 12 22.95 2.44 -13.59
C LEU A 12 23.53 1.16 -14.22
N VAL A 13 24.69 1.26 -14.88
CA VAL A 13 25.38 0.14 -15.56
C VAL A 13 26.84 0.13 -15.13
N GLY A 14 27.10 -0.34 -13.90
CA GLY A 14 28.46 -0.40 -13.37
C GLY A 14 28.50 -0.77 -11.90
N GLY A 15 28.05 -1.98 -11.56
CA GLY A 15 28.43 -2.59 -10.29
C GLY A 15 29.93 -2.89 -10.31
N MET A 16 30.58 -2.66 -9.17
CA MET A 16 32.01 -2.81 -8.86
C MET A 16 32.83 -1.52 -9.01
N MET A 17 33.08 -0.85 -7.89
CA MET A 17 34.26 -0.01 -7.69
C MET A 17 35.23 -0.74 -6.74
N PRO A 18 36.54 -0.78 -7.05
CA PRO A 18 37.53 -1.48 -6.24
C PRO A 18 37.95 -0.65 -5.02
N HIS A 19 38.46 -1.36 -4.00
CA HIS A 19 39.00 -0.79 -2.78
C HIS A 19 40.19 0.15 -3.05
N GLY A 20 40.18 1.32 -2.40
CA GLY A 20 41.32 2.22 -2.30
C GLY A 20 41.38 2.85 -0.91
N HIS A 21 42.49 2.63 -0.21
CA HIS A 21 42.80 3.19 1.11
C HIS A 21 43.28 4.65 1.02
N HIS A 22 42.99 5.38 2.10
CA HIS A 22 43.65 6.57 2.65
C HIS A 22 43.31 8.02 2.20
N GLN A 23 42.91 8.76 3.25
CA GLN A 23 43.41 10.05 3.75
C GLN A 23 42.60 11.35 3.54
N HIS A 24 42.52 12.06 4.68
CA HIS A 24 41.95 13.38 4.95
C HIS A 24 42.37 14.46 3.94
N HIS A 25 41.39 15.25 3.47
CA HIS A 25 41.24 16.70 3.74
C HIS A 25 40.17 17.31 2.83
N GLY A 26 39.44 18.32 3.34
CA GLY A 26 39.00 19.44 2.51
C GLY A 26 37.50 19.55 2.23
N SER A 27 36.86 20.43 3.02
CA SER A 27 35.61 21.16 2.76
C SER A 27 35.22 21.32 1.28
N GLY A 28 33.98 20.94 0.95
CA GLY A 28 33.31 21.21 -0.32
C GLY A 28 31.81 20.97 -0.19
N ASN A 29 31.10 21.95 0.37
CA ASN A 29 29.65 21.94 0.54
C ASN A 29 28.96 22.00 -0.84
N VAL A 30 28.44 20.87 -1.32
CA VAL A 30 27.53 20.85 -2.47
C VAL A 30 26.10 20.89 -1.91
N HIS A 31 25.52 22.07 -1.92
CA HIS A 31 24.12 22.29 -1.56
C HIS A 31 23.19 21.52 -2.51
N HIS A 32 22.62 20.42 -2.02
CA HIS A 32 21.33 19.94 -2.50
C HIS A 32 20.25 20.89 -1.98
N GLN A 33 19.59 21.62 -2.88
CA GLN A 33 18.37 22.36 -2.55
C GLN A 33 17.24 21.36 -2.26
N ASN A 34 17.09 20.98 -1.00
CA ASN A 34 15.88 20.40 -0.41
C ASN A 34 15.49 21.23 0.83
N CYS A 35 15.27 22.52 0.61
CA CYS A 35 15.00 23.48 1.67
C CYS A 35 13.55 23.38 2.16
N HIS A 36 13.19 22.32 2.90
CA HIS A 36 12.07 22.33 3.86
C HIS A 36 12.11 21.22 4.94
N GLN A 37 12.95 20.18 4.84
CA GLN A 37 12.96 19.06 5.82
C GLN A 37 14.23 18.96 6.68
N ASP A 38 15.31 19.69 6.38
CA ASP A 38 16.63 19.58 7.05
C ASP A 38 16.68 20.03 8.53
N GLY A 39 15.53 20.25 9.18
CA GLY A 39 15.45 20.66 10.59
C GLY A 39 14.32 20.03 11.40
N LEU A 40 13.45 19.21 10.80
CA LEU A 40 12.36 18.58 11.55
C LEU A 40 12.84 17.28 12.23
N PRO A 41 12.41 17.00 13.47
CA PRO A 41 12.75 15.73 14.10
C PRO A 41 12.10 14.57 13.36
N PRO A 42 12.68 13.36 13.38
CA PRO A 42 12.02 12.18 12.85
C PRO A 42 10.74 11.88 13.65
N ARG A 43 9.67 11.47 12.96
CA ARG A 43 8.38 11.14 13.64
C ARG A 43 8.54 9.99 14.64
N PHE A 44 9.38 9.04 14.31
CA PHE A 44 9.81 7.93 15.14
C PHE A 44 11.31 7.72 14.92
N PRO A 45 12.10 7.42 15.97
CA PRO A 45 13.51 7.11 15.80
C PRO A 45 13.70 5.84 14.95
N TYR A 46 14.84 5.75 14.28
CA TYR A 46 15.22 4.51 13.60
C TYR A 46 15.31 3.35 14.61
N GLY A 47 14.78 2.21 14.24
CA GLY A 47 14.83 0.98 15.00
C GLY A 47 14.42 -0.19 14.13
N ARG A 48 14.54 -1.41 14.65
CA ARG A 48 14.00 -2.63 14.05
C ARG A 48 12.67 -2.99 14.73
N PRO A 49 11.90 -3.97 14.22
CA PRO A 49 10.64 -4.38 14.86
C PRO A 49 10.80 -4.60 16.37
N GLU A 50 9.89 -4.02 17.15
CA GLU A 50 10.01 -3.95 18.63
C GLU A 50 10.13 -5.34 19.26
N PHE A 51 9.45 -6.34 18.69
CA PHE A 51 9.48 -7.73 19.15
C PHE A 51 10.85 -8.43 18.96
N LEU A 52 11.80 -7.84 18.23
CA LEU A 52 13.18 -8.33 18.18
C LEU A 52 13.95 -7.99 19.45
N ASP A 53 13.52 -6.94 20.17
CA ASP A 53 14.09 -6.53 21.46
C ASP A 53 15.63 -6.38 21.41
N LEU A 54 16.11 -5.68 20.37
CA LEU A 54 17.54 -5.49 20.13
C LEU A 54 18.14 -4.49 21.10
N THR A 55 19.31 -4.82 21.67
CA THR A 55 20.14 -3.84 22.37
C THR A 55 20.74 -2.84 21.37
N PRO A 56 21.22 -1.66 21.81
CA PRO A 56 21.90 -0.72 20.93
C PRO A 56 23.06 -1.34 20.13
N GLU A 57 23.80 -2.27 20.74
CA GLU A 57 24.91 -2.99 20.09
C GLU A 57 24.41 -3.93 18.99
N LEU A 58 23.32 -4.67 19.23
CA LEU A 58 22.71 -5.54 18.23
C LEU A 58 22.03 -4.74 17.11
N LEU A 59 21.45 -3.58 17.43
CA LEU A 59 20.93 -2.65 16.44
C LEU A 59 22.06 -2.12 15.54
N GLN A 60 23.20 -1.75 16.12
CA GLN A 60 24.38 -1.36 15.34
C GLN A 60 24.93 -2.52 14.50
N TYR A 61 24.94 -3.74 15.04
CA TYR A 61 25.36 -4.92 14.30
C TYR A 61 24.41 -5.25 13.13
N SER A 62 23.11 -4.93 13.26
CA SER A 62 22.11 -5.16 12.20
C SER A 62 22.37 -4.41 10.89
N THR A 63 23.22 -3.37 10.94
CA THR A 63 23.58 -2.56 9.76
C THR A 63 24.85 -3.06 9.07
N GLU A 64 25.46 -4.15 9.55
CA GLU A 64 26.70 -4.68 8.99
C GLU A 64 26.47 -5.36 7.62
N HIS A 65 27.00 -4.73 6.57
CA HIS A 65 26.82 -5.18 5.19
C HIS A 65 27.73 -6.34 4.79
N ALA A 66 28.85 -6.55 5.47
CA ALA A 66 29.75 -7.66 5.15
C ALA A 66 29.20 -9.00 5.67
N SER A 67 28.76 -9.03 6.93
CA SER A 67 28.26 -10.25 7.58
C SER A 67 26.77 -10.49 7.34
N ARG A 68 25.98 -9.43 7.10
CA ARG A 68 24.53 -9.47 6.87
C ARG A 68 23.82 -10.38 7.88
N PRO A 69 23.90 -10.07 9.18
CA PRO A 69 23.38 -10.97 10.19
C PRO A 69 21.89 -11.21 9.99
N VAL A 70 21.47 -12.47 10.16
CA VAL A 70 20.06 -12.82 10.18
C VAL A 70 19.55 -12.56 11.59
N LEU A 71 18.69 -11.57 11.73
CA LEU A 71 18.04 -11.25 12.99
C LEU A 71 16.79 -12.10 13.13
N THR A 72 16.61 -12.69 14.31
CA THR A 72 15.44 -13.48 14.66
C THR A 72 14.97 -13.10 16.06
N LEU A 73 13.80 -13.62 16.46
CA LEU A 73 13.34 -13.55 17.84
C LEU A 73 14.39 -14.12 18.81
N LYS A 74 14.45 -13.58 20.03
CA LYS A 74 15.20 -14.19 21.14
C LYS A 74 14.67 -15.61 21.41
N ARG A 75 15.53 -16.52 21.87
CA ARG A 75 15.23 -17.97 22.00
C ARG A 75 13.93 -18.28 22.76
N ASP A 76 13.59 -17.46 23.75
CA ASP A 76 12.41 -17.67 24.61
C ASP A 76 11.22 -16.77 24.23
N SER A 77 11.39 -15.86 23.27
CA SER A 77 10.32 -15.01 22.76
C SER A 77 9.44 -15.79 21.78
N ARG A 78 8.13 -15.57 21.84
CA ARG A 78 7.15 -16.14 20.91
C ARG A 78 6.24 -15.05 20.43
N LEU A 79 6.01 -15.00 19.13
CA LEU A 79 4.97 -14.17 18.56
C LEU A 79 3.60 -14.87 18.68
N PRO A 80 2.49 -14.11 18.68
CA PRO A 80 1.14 -14.66 18.61
C PRO A 80 0.99 -15.69 17.50
N TRP A 81 0.03 -16.62 17.66
CA TRP A 81 -0.30 -17.62 16.64
C TRP A 81 0.85 -18.54 16.21
N ARG A 82 1.87 -18.71 17.07
CA ARG A 82 3.07 -19.50 16.76
C ARG A 82 3.79 -19.02 15.49
N THR A 83 3.77 -17.72 15.22
CA THR A 83 4.53 -17.16 14.09
C THR A 83 6.01 -17.02 14.44
N GLY A 84 6.84 -17.01 13.40
CA GLY A 84 8.26 -16.70 13.47
C GLY A 84 8.57 -15.47 12.63
N TYR A 85 9.74 -14.89 12.86
CA TYR A 85 10.23 -13.76 12.10
C TYR A 85 11.74 -13.86 11.90
N ALA A 86 12.20 -13.49 10.72
CA ALA A 86 13.60 -13.31 10.40
C ALA A 86 13.78 -12.17 9.41
N GLU A 87 14.84 -11.39 9.56
CA GLU A 87 15.23 -10.33 8.63
C GLU A 87 16.74 -10.28 8.43
N THR A 88 17.18 -9.70 7.31
CA THR A 88 18.59 -9.39 7.05
C THR A 88 18.66 -8.14 6.20
N ILE A 89 19.66 -7.29 6.44
CA ILE A 89 19.87 -6.11 5.61
C ILE A 89 20.21 -6.51 4.18
N ASN A 90 19.86 -5.65 3.23
CA ASN A 90 20.27 -5.82 1.84
C ASN A 90 21.81 -5.74 1.68
N ALA A 91 22.31 -6.27 0.58
CA ALA A 91 23.75 -6.33 0.29
C ALA A 91 24.32 -5.00 -0.24
N GLY A 92 24.24 -3.93 0.57
CA GLY A 92 24.91 -2.65 0.33
C GLY A 92 24.16 -1.66 -0.56
N LYS A 93 22.83 -1.81 -0.71
CA LYS A 93 21.99 -0.84 -1.44
C LYS A 93 21.67 0.41 -0.62
N SER A 94 21.44 0.25 0.68
CA SER A 94 21.11 1.34 1.61
C SER A 94 21.98 1.23 2.85
N MET A 95 22.27 2.35 3.52
CA MET A 95 23.10 2.36 4.72
C MET A 95 22.44 1.71 5.94
N LEU A 96 21.11 1.75 6.00
CA LEU A 96 20.29 1.16 7.05
C LEU A 96 19.34 0.15 6.42
N ASN A 97 18.87 -0.83 7.21
CA ASN A 97 17.78 -1.68 6.76
C ASN A 97 16.49 -0.86 6.72
N GLU A 98 15.92 -0.68 5.53
CA GLU A 98 14.73 0.15 5.31
C GLU A 98 13.44 -0.63 5.57
N ASP A 99 13.52 -1.97 5.55
CA ASP A 99 12.40 -2.87 5.82
C ASP A 99 11.88 -2.69 7.25
N GLN A 100 10.61 -2.97 7.48
CA GLN A 100 10.00 -3.06 8.80
C GLN A 100 8.98 -4.20 8.86
N ALA A 101 8.62 -4.58 10.07
CA ALA A 101 7.55 -5.50 10.34
C ALA A 101 6.81 -5.14 11.63
N SER A 102 5.58 -5.61 11.74
CA SER A 102 4.80 -5.54 12.98
C SER A 102 4.00 -6.82 13.19
N CYS A 103 3.74 -7.15 14.45
CA CYS A 103 3.03 -8.37 14.83
C CYS A 103 2.25 -8.06 16.11
N GLU A 104 0.94 -7.86 15.97
CA GLU A 104 0.09 -7.29 17.04
C GLU A 104 -1.12 -8.17 17.33
N LEU A 105 -1.49 -8.27 18.60
CA LEU A 105 -2.80 -8.76 19.04
C LEU A 105 -3.61 -7.58 19.55
N LEU A 106 -4.65 -7.23 18.80
CA LEU A 106 -5.51 -6.08 19.04
C LEU A 106 -6.92 -6.54 19.36
N TYR A 107 -7.72 -5.66 19.94
CA TYR A 107 -9.14 -5.93 20.21
C TYR A 107 -10.03 -4.86 19.59
N VAL A 108 -10.96 -5.30 18.76
CA VAL A 108 -11.97 -4.44 18.14
C VAL A 108 -13.12 -4.26 19.12
N LYS A 109 -13.45 -2.99 19.41
CA LYS A 109 -14.51 -2.61 20.34
C LYS A 109 -15.48 -1.65 19.68
N LYS A 110 -16.74 -1.69 20.12
CA LYS A 110 -17.73 -0.69 19.76
C LYS A 110 -17.27 0.68 20.25
N LEU A 111 -17.17 1.65 19.34
CA LEU A 111 -16.87 3.03 19.73
C LEU A 111 -18.02 3.59 20.56
N SER A 112 -17.68 4.25 21.67
CA SER A 112 -18.64 5.04 22.44
C SER A 112 -18.73 6.44 21.82
N ASN A 113 -19.95 6.91 21.54
CA ASN A 113 -20.28 8.18 20.86
C ASN A 113 -19.60 9.45 21.42
N LYS A 114 -18.90 9.40 22.56
CA LYS A 114 -18.24 10.55 23.20
C LYS A 114 -16.76 10.74 22.83
N LYS A 115 -16.04 9.73 22.31
CA LYS A 115 -14.60 9.85 21.99
C LYS A 115 -14.28 10.34 20.57
N GLN A 116 -15.29 10.60 19.74
CA GLN A 116 -15.19 10.41 18.30
C GLN A 116 -15.26 11.68 17.43
N ARG A 117 -14.50 12.75 17.71
CA ARG A 117 -14.43 13.84 16.69
C ARG A 117 -13.06 14.39 16.31
N ASN A 118 -12.01 14.27 17.12
CA ASN A 118 -10.80 15.06 16.86
C ASN A 118 -9.47 14.28 16.76
N SER A 119 -9.43 12.98 17.07
CA SER A 119 -8.18 12.19 16.99
C SER A 119 -8.19 11.22 15.82
N THR A 120 -7.08 11.18 15.07
CA THR A 120 -6.86 10.21 13.97
C THR A 120 -6.65 8.78 14.49
N LEU A 121 -6.20 8.63 15.75
CA LEU A 121 -5.92 7.34 16.37
C LEU A 121 -6.54 7.25 17.76
N LEU A 122 -7.08 6.08 18.11
CA LEU A 122 -7.64 5.81 19.44
C LEU A 122 -6.60 5.13 20.34
N ASP A 123 -6.60 5.52 21.62
CA ASP A 123 -5.80 4.85 22.64
C ASP A 123 -6.34 3.46 22.95
N ASP A 124 -5.43 2.50 23.16
CA ASP A 124 -5.77 1.18 23.66
C ASP A 124 -5.77 1.17 25.19
N ASN A 125 -6.89 0.81 25.80
CA ASN A 125 -6.98 0.68 27.25
C ASN A 125 -6.29 -0.60 27.77
N GLY A 126 -5.86 -1.51 26.88
CA GLY A 126 -5.10 -2.72 27.24
C GLY A 126 -5.88 -3.76 28.06
N ASP A 127 -7.19 -3.57 28.25
CA ASP A 127 -8.05 -4.43 29.07
C ASP A 127 -8.39 -5.80 28.44
N GLY A 128 -7.96 -6.03 27.18
CA GLY A 128 -8.18 -7.29 26.45
C GLY A 128 -9.65 -7.60 26.11
N THR A 129 -10.56 -6.63 26.21
CA THR A 129 -11.98 -6.82 25.91
C THR A 129 -12.30 -6.58 24.44
N GLY A 130 -13.28 -7.29 23.88
CA GLY A 130 -13.73 -7.11 22.48
C GLY A 130 -13.36 -8.27 21.57
N ILE A 131 -13.49 -8.06 20.26
CA ILE A 131 -13.24 -9.10 19.25
C ILE A 131 -11.74 -9.14 18.94
N PRO A 132 -11.06 -10.29 19.11
CA PRO A 132 -9.63 -10.38 18.86
C PRO A 132 -9.31 -10.24 17.38
N LEU A 133 -8.30 -9.43 17.08
CA LEU A 133 -7.72 -9.21 15.77
C LEU A 133 -6.22 -9.45 15.86
N GLN A 134 -5.71 -10.42 15.10
CA GLN A 134 -4.27 -10.62 14.96
C GLN A 134 -3.81 -9.98 13.67
N TYR A 135 -2.70 -9.25 13.75
CA TYR A 135 -2.15 -8.47 12.65
C TYR A 135 -0.68 -8.82 12.45
N TRP A 136 -0.29 -8.99 11.20
CA TRP A 136 1.10 -9.04 10.77
C TRP A 136 1.31 -8.05 9.63
N GLY A 137 2.37 -7.25 9.72
CA GLY A 137 2.75 -6.30 8.69
C GLY A 137 4.19 -6.55 8.23
N VAL A 138 4.42 -6.42 6.92
CA VAL A 138 5.76 -6.35 6.32
C VAL A 138 5.79 -5.12 5.43
N PHE A 139 6.80 -4.29 5.61
CA PHE A 139 6.96 -3.03 4.91
C PHE A 139 8.35 -2.98 4.30
N ASP A 140 8.47 -3.03 2.98
CA ASP A 140 9.75 -2.90 2.27
C ASP A 140 9.95 -1.40 1.98
N GLY A 141 10.88 -0.78 2.71
CA GLY A 141 11.12 0.66 2.63
C GLY A 141 12.11 1.01 1.53
N HIS A 142 11.96 2.18 0.93
CA HIS A 142 12.91 2.68 -0.07
C HIS A 142 13.13 4.19 0.03
N ALA A 143 14.37 4.61 -0.28
CA ALA A 143 14.80 6.01 -0.21
C ALA A 143 14.58 6.62 1.20
N GLY A 144 14.78 5.81 2.23
CA GLY A 144 14.53 6.13 3.64
C GLY A 144 13.62 5.11 4.32
N SER A 145 13.82 4.94 5.63
CA SER A 145 13.02 4.03 6.48
C SER A 145 11.83 4.71 7.15
N GLY A 146 11.70 6.04 7.07
CA GLY A 146 10.72 6.80 7.83
C GLY A 146 9.28 6.38 7.54
N CYS A 147 8.92 6.20 6.27
CA CYS A 147 7.60 5.73 5.85
C CYS A 147 7.30 4.32 6.40
N ALA A 148 8.22 3.36 6.22
CA ALA A 148 8.06 1.99 6.68
C ALA A 148 7.92 1.89 8.22
N ILE A 149 8.71 2.68 8.97
CA ILE A 149 8.62 2.75 10.45
C ILE A 149 7.27 3.31 10.89
N MET A 150 6.81 4.39 10.23
CA MET A 150 5.53 4.99 10.57
C MET A 150 4.37 4.03 10.28
N ALA A 151 4.40 3.35 9.13
CA ALA A 151 3.39 2.37 8.74
C ALA A 151 3.36 1.16 9.69
N SER A 152 4.53 0.63 10.08
CA SER A 152 4.60 -0.52 11.00
C SER A 152 3.99 -0.23 12.36
N LYS A 153 4.12 1.01 12.84
CA LYS A 153 3.60 1.47 14.13
C LYS A 153 2.12 1.86 14.12
N LEU A 154 1.56 2.27 12.98
CA LEU A 154 0.25 2.94 12.95
C LEU A 154 -0.82 2.23 12.10
N LEU A 155 -0.46 1.50 11.05
CA LEU A 155 -1.44 0.92 10.11
C LEU A 155 -2.41 -0.04 10.81
N HIS A 156 -1.90 -0.91 11.69
CA HIS A 156 -2.71 -1.87 12.45
C HIS A 156 -3.72 -1.18 13.38
N ARG A 157 -3.40 0.02 13.90
CA ARG A 157 -4.29 0.82 14.75
C ARG A 157 -5.41 1.44 13.93
N LEU A 158 -5.09 2.00 12.76
CA LEU A 158 -6.09 2.52 11.83
C LEU A 158 -7.09 1.44 11.42
N ILE A 159 -6.60 0.23 11.10
CA ILE A 159 -7.46 -0.92 10.77
C ILE A 159 -8.37 -1.28 11.94
N ARG A 160 -7.81 -1.45 13.15
CA ARG A 160 -8.59 -1.75 14.37
C ARG A 160 -9.67 -0.70 14.62
N ASP A 161 -9.31 0.58 14.55
CA ASP A 161 -10.21 1.69 14.87
C ASP A 161 -11.40 1.74 13.90
N ARG A 162 -11.15 1.50 12.60
CA ARG A 162 -12.20 1.43 11.58
C ARG A 162 -13.08 0.18 11.69
N LEU A 163 -12.52 -0.95 12.11
CA LEU A 163 -13.34 -2.13 12.42
C LEU A 163 -14.25 -1.89 13.64
N GLY A 164 -13.85 -0.99 14.56
CA GLY A 164 -14.67 -0.59 15.70
C GLY A 164 -15.99 0.07 15.30
N ASP A 165 -16.02 0.77 14.16
CA ASP A 165 -17.24 1.39 13.62
C ASP A 165 -18.30 0.34 13.25
N ILE A 166 -17.87 -0.88 12.92
CA ILE A 166 -18.74 -2.01 12.54
C ILE A 166 -18.76 -3.13 13.58
N ALA A 167 -18.25 -2.91 14.80
CA ALA A 167 -18.14 -3.94 15.83
C ALA A 167 -19.47 -4.69 16.09
N HIS A 168 -20.60 -3.98 16.02
CA HIS A 168 -21.93 -4.54 16.16
C HIS A 168 -22.30 -5.60 15.11
N LEU A 169 -21.78 -5.48 13.88
CA LEU A 169 -21.93 -6.48 12.81
C LEU A 169 -20.96 -7.65 13.00
N LEU A 170 -19.77 -7.39 13.53
CA LEU A 170 -18.80 -8.43 13.84
C LEU A 170 -19.27 -9.32 15.00
N GLU A 171 -19.97 -8.75 15.98
CA GLU A 171 -20.62 -9.47 17.08
C GLU A 171 -21.83 -10.30 16.61
N ASN A 172 -22.52 -9.86 15.55
CA ASN A 172 -23.71 -10.50 15.00
C ASN A 172 -23.60 -10.71 13.48
N PRO A 173 -22.77 -11.67 13.02
CA PRO A 173 -22.40 -11.79 11.60
C PRO A 173 -23.55 -12.19 10.67
N SER A 174 -24.67 -12.68 11.23
CA SER A 174 -25.88 -12.99 10.49
C SER A 174 -26.67 -11.75 10.05
N VAL A 175 -26.38 -10.58 10.62
CA VAL A 175 -27.02 -9.32 10.28
C VAL A 175 -26.37 -8.74 9.02
N THR A 176 -27.18 -8.46 8.01
CA THR A 176 -26.70 -7.79 6.79
C THR A 176 -26.29 -6.35 7.11
N PRO A 177 -25.15 -5.87 6.57
CA PRO A 177 -24.77 -4.47 6.70
C PRO A 177 -25.89 -3.53 6.23
N PRO A 178 -26.31 -2.54 7.05
CA PRO A 178 -27.33 -1.58 6.63
C PRO A 178 -26.79 -0.72 5.48
N ILE A 179 -27.58 -0.57 4.42
CA ILE A 179 -27.23 0.27 3.25
C ILE A 179 -27.08 1.74 3.69
N CYS A 180 -28.01 2.21 4.51
CA CYS A 180 -28.02 3.57 5.04
C CYS A 180 -28.01 3.54 6.57
N LEU A 181 -26.96 4.10 7.17
CA LEU A 181 -26.95 4.40 8.59
C LEU A 181 -27.94 5.54 8.89
N ALA A 182 -28.49 5.57 10.09
CA ALA A 182 -29.27 6.70 10.56
C ALA A 182 -28.41 7.98 10.59
N LYS A 183 -29.03 9.17 10.60
CA LYS A 183 -28.33 10.47 10.57
C LYS A 183 -27.28 10.66 11.68
N ASN A 184 -27.39 9.91 12.76
CA ASN A 184 -26.45 9.87 13.88
C ASN A 184 -25.36 8.79 13.74
N GLY A 185 -25.23 8.16 12.57
CA GLY A 185 -24.32 7.03 12.32
C GLY A 185 -24.79 5.70 12.92
N SER A 186 -25.97 5.65 13.56
CA SER A 186 -26.49 4.43 14.16
C SER A 186 -26.93 3.42 13.09
N PRO A 187 -26.59 2.13 13.25
CA PRO A 187 -27.12 1.06 12.39
C PRO A 187 -28.62 0.83 12.65
N TYR A 188 -29.13 1.26 13.80
CA TYR A 188 -30.56 1.26 14.10
C TYR A 188 -31.19 2.50 13.49
N GLN A 189 -31.90 2.34 12.37
CA GLN A 189 -32.93 3.29 11.98
C GLN A 189 -34.08 3.18 12.98
N LEU A 190 -34.49 4.31 13.58
CA LEU A 190 -35.85 4.40 14.10
C LEU A 190 -36.74 4.12 12.90
N GLU A 191 -37.51 3.02 12.94
CA GLU A 191 -38.55 2.79 11.96
C GLU A 191 -39.37 4.08 11.85
N VAL A 192 -39.25 4.79 10.73
CA VAL A 192 -40.31 5.71 10.35
C VAL A 192 -41.49 4.78 10.11
N LYS A 193 -42.37 4.69 11.11
CA LYS A 193 -43.67 4.06 10.98
C LYS A 193 -44.20 4.46 9.60
N LYS A 194 -44.34 3.47 8.71
CA LYS A 194 -45.35 3.54 7.66
C LYS A 194 -46.69 3.67 8.38
N GLY A 195 -47.10 4.90 8.63
CA GLY A 195 -48.48 5.27 8.92
C GLY A 195 -48.84 6.33 7.88
N ALA A 196 -49.96 6.29 7.19
CA ALA A 196 -51.10 5.41 7.19
C ALA A 196 -51.84 5.74 5.84
N ASN A 197 -52.61 4.89 5.17
CA ASN A 197 -53.81 4.21 5.63
C ASN A 197 -54.08 3.02 4.71
N SER A 198 -54.21 1.83 5.29
CA SER A 198 -55.05 0.78 4.70
C SER A 198 -56.50 1.05 5.10
N THR A 199 -57.11 2.05 4.46
CA THR A 199 -58.54 2.06 4.20
C THR A 199 -58.72 1.57 2.77
N GLN A 200 -59.46 0.48 2.61
CA GLN A 200 -59.88 -0.04 1.32
C GLN A 200 -60.70 1.05 0.61
N ASP A 201 -60.12 1.66 -0.43
CA ASP A 201 -60.84 2.41 -1.46
C ASP A 201 -60.40 1.88 -2.83
N PRO A 202 -61.32 1.83 -3.81
CA PRO A 202 -61.17 1.03 -5.01
C PRO A 202 -60.07 1.55 -5.93
N GLU A 203 -59.41 0.60 -6.61
CA GLU A 203 -58.30 0.81 -7.54
C GLU A 203 -58.55 1.95 -8.55
N ASP A 204 -57.67 2.96 -8.54
CA ASP A 204 -57.51 3.89 -9.66
C ASP A 204 -56.57 3.23 -10.70
N PRO A 205 -57.05 2.90 -11.93
CA PRO A 205 -56.24 2.26 -12.96
C PRO A 205 -55.10 3.13 -13.51
N ASN A 206 -55.01 4.41 -13.11
CA ASN A 206 -54.04 5.38 -13.63
C ASN A 206 -52.97 5.82 -12.62
N ALA A 207 -52.68 5.03 -11.58
CA ALA A 207 -51.53 5.27 -10.72
C ALA A 207 -50.23 5.17 -11.54
N ILE A 208 -49.74 6.34 -11.97
CA ILE A 208 -48.43 6.54 -12.58
C ILE A 208 -47.41 5.85 -11.67
N THR A 209 -46.87 4.72 -12.12
CA THR A 209 -45.76 4.03 -11.45
C THR A 209 -44.68 5.06 -11.15
N ASP A 210 -44.43 5.33 -9.87
CA ASP A 210 -43.40 6.26 -9.45
C ASP A 210 -42.08 5.91 -10.17
N PRO A 211 -41.53 6.82 -11.00
CA PRO A 211 -40.29 6.55 -11.72
C PRO A 211 -39.11 6.23 -10.78
N SER A 212 -39.21 6.53 -9.48
CA SER A 212 -38.23 6.16 -8.46
C SER A 212 -38.03 4.65 -8.30
N ILE A 213 -39.07 3.83 -8.57
CA ILE A 213 -39.05 2.38 -8.34
C ILE A 213 -38.31 1.65 -9.47
N ARG A 214 -38.24 2.21 -10.68
CA ARG A 214 -37.72 1.52 -11.87
C ARG A 214 -36.21 1.30 -11.87
N PHE A 215 -35.46 1.95 -10.96
CA PHE A 215 -34.00 1.82 -10.86
C PHE A 215 -33.51 1.38 -9.46
N HIS A 216 -34.40 0.91 -8.59
CA HIS A 216 -34.06 0.55 -7.20
C HIS A 216 -33.66 -0.93 -7.05
N THR A 217 -32.62 -1.36 -7.78
CA THR A 217 -32.02 -2.68 -7.54
C THR A 217 -30.95 -2.57 -6.45
N GLU A 218 -31.20 -3.17 -5.30
CA GLU A 218 -30.25 -3.20 -4.19
C GLU A 218 -29.24 -4.33 -4.36
N LYS A 219 -27.94 -4.01 -4.19
CA LYS A 219 -26.88 -5.02 -4.17
C LYS A 219 -26.75 -5.61 -2.78
N THR A 220 -26.67 -6.93 -2.70
CA THR A 220 -26.29 -7.61 -1.46
C THR A 220 -24.80 -7.34 -1.17
N VAL A 221 -24.51 -6.78 0.00
CA VAL A 221 -23.14 -6.53 0.48
C VAL A 221 -22.84 -7.49 1.62
N SER A 222 -21.77 -8.26 1.49
CA SER A 222 -21.31 -9.19 2.52
C SER A 222 -20.50 -8.49 3.61
N LEU A 223 -20.45 -9.06 4.81
CA LEU A 223 -19.61 -8.56 5.89
C LEU A 223 -18.12 -8.58 5.49
N GLU A 224 -17.70 -9.61 4.75
CA GLU A 224 -16.34 -9.74 4.25
C GLU A 224 -15.98 -8.61 3.28
N SER A 225 -16.88 -8.26 2.34
CA SER A 225 -16.66 -7.12 1.44
C SER A 225 -16.60 -5.79 2.19
N LEU A 226 -17.35 -5.64 3.28
CA LEU A 226 -17.28 -4.45 4.13
C LEU A 226 -15.94 -4.37 4.88
N ILE A 227 -15.46 -5.50 5.42
CA ILE A 227 -14.15 -5.60 6.07
C ILE A 227 -13.02 -5.27 5.08
N MET A 228 -13.07 -5.81 3.85
CA MET A 228 -12.09 -5.49 2.80
C MET A 228 -12.07 -3.98 2.49
N GLY A 229 -13.24 -3.36 2.32
CA GLY A 229 -13.33 -1.91 2.10
C GLY A 229 -12.81 -1.07 3.27
N ILE A 230 -12.96 -1.55 4.51
CA ILE A 230 -12.37 -0.93 5.70
C ILE A 230 -10.83 -0.97 5.63
N ILE A 231 -10.26 -2.13 5.27
CA ILE A 231 -8.80 -2.28 5.15
C ILE A 231 -8.26 -1.36 4.05
N GLU A 232 -8.91 -1.32 2.88
CA GLU A 232 -8.55 -0.40 1.79
C GLU A 232 -8.56 1.06 2.23
N ASN A 233 -9.58 1.49 2.97
CA ASN A 233 -9.67 2.85 3.48
C ASN A 233 -8.65 3.15 4.58
N ALA A 234 -8.25 2.16 5.38
CA ALA A 234 -7.19 2.34 6.37
C ALA A 234 -5.83 2.60 5.72
N PHE A 235 -5.52 1.94 4.58
CA PHE A 235 -4.30 2.24 3.80
C PHE A 235 -4.31 3.67 3.23
N LYS A 236 -5.45 4.13 2.70
CA LYS A 236 -5.59 5.54 2.25
C LYS A 236 -5.35 6.52 3.39
N GLN A 237 -5.97 6.26 4.55
CA GLN A 237 -5.79 7.10 5.74
C GLN A 237 -4.35 7.08 6.26
N MET A 238 -3.66 5.94 6.17
CA MET A 238 -2.25 5.84 6.52
C MET A 238 -1.39 6.74 5.63
N ASP A 239 -1.64 6.72 4.31
CA ASP A 239 -0.92 7.53 3.34
C ASP A 239 -1.19 9.04 3.48
N GLU A 240 -2.45 9.41 3.71
CA GLU A 240 -2.88 10.78 4.04
C GLU A 240 -2.25 11.27 5.36
N LEU A 241 -2.15 10.38 6.36
CA LEU A 241 -1.52 10.69 7.64
C LEU A 241 -0.01 10.92 7.46
N ILE A 242 0.66 10.13 6.64
CA ILE A 242 2.07 10.33 6.27
C ILE A 242 2.23 11.70 5.60
N GLU A 243 1.39 12.04 4.62
CA GLU A 243 1.43 13.35 3.94
C GLU A 243 1.27 14.51 4.93
N LYS A 244 0.25 14.41 5.80
CA LYS A 244 -0.05 15.43 6.80
C LYS A 244 1.10 15.62 7.79
N GLU A 245 1.63 14.54 8.36
CA GLU A 245 2.67 14.61 9.40
C GLU A 245 4.03 15.03 8.86
N LYS A 246 4.30 14.90 7.56
CA LYS A 246 5.54 15.41 6.91
C LYS A 246 5.74 16.92 7.08
N THR A 247 4.68 17.67 7.34
CA THR A 247 4.77 19.11 7.64
C THR A 247 5.37 19.41 9.02
N SER A 248 5.34 18.43 9.93
CA SER A 248 5.77 18.56 11.33
C SER A 248 6.95 17.66 11.69
N PHE A 249 7.20 16.61 10.89
CA PHE A 249 8.23 15.61 11.14
C PHE A 249 8.95 15.23 9.85
N THR A 250 10.20 14.78 9.99
CA THR A 250 10.93 14.14 8.90
C THR A 250 10.42 12.69 8.73
N ILE A 251 9.74 12.43 7.62
CA ILE A 251 9.29 11.10 7.20
C ILE A 251 9.84 10.86 5.79
N SER A 252 10.94 10.12 5.74
CA SER A 252 11.67 9.83 4.50
C SER A 252 11.08 8.66 3.72
N GLY A 253 11.25 8.72 2.40
CA GLY A 253 10.99 7.61 1.49
C GLY A 253 9.52 7.23 1.29
N GLY A 254 9.36 6.03 0.75
CA GLY A 254 8.11 5.31 0.64
C GLY A 254 8.29 3.86 1.11
N CYS A 255 7.22 3.08 1.07
CA CYS A 255 7.32 1.65 1.30
C CYS A 255 6.24 0.86 0.58
N CYS A 256 6.57 -0.36 0.17
CA CYS A 256 5.56 -1.40 -0.04
C CYS A 256 4.94 -1.76 1.32
N ALA A 257 3.65 -2.08 1.34
CA ALA A 257 2.95 -2.45 2.56
C ALA A 257 2.12 -3.72 2.33
N LEU A 258 2.45 -4.77 3.07
CA LEU A 258 1.72 -6.04 3.10
C LEU A 258 1.20 -6.28 4.51
N ALA A 259 -0.10 -6.45 4.64
CA ALA A 259 -0.77 -6.73 5.91
C ALA A 259 -1.54 -8.05 5.82
N ALA A 260 -1.31 -8.94 6.79
CA ALA A 260 -2.11 -10.13 7.02
C ALA A 260 -2.91 -9.95 8.32
N ILE A 261 -4.22 -10.18 8.27
CA ILE A 261 -5.15 -9.89 9.36
C ILE A 261 -6.00 -11.13 9.59
N HIS A 262 -5.86 -11.75 10.77
CA HIS A 262 -6.75 -12.82 11.17
C HIS A 262 -7.87 -12.27 12.07
N LEU A 263 -9.10 -12.35 11.56
CA LEU A 263 -10.30 -11.81 12.19
C LEU A 263 -11.46 -12.78 11.94
N MET A 264 -12.18 -13.17 12.99
CA MET A 264 -13.37 -14.03 12.92
C MET A 264 -13.15 -15.34 12.14
N GLY A 265 -12.00 -15.97 12.34
CA GLY A 265 -11.65 -17.25 11.68
C GLY A 265 -11.29 -17.11 10.20
N LYS A 266 -11.14 -15.89 9.68
CA LYS A 266 -10.73 -15.61 8.29
C LYS A 266 -9.40 -14.88 8.29
N LEU A 267 -8.61 -15.14 7.26
CA LEU A 267 -7.37 -14.43 7.00
C LEU A 267 -7.58 -13.46 5.83
N TYR A 268 -7.40 -12.18 6.07
CA TYR A 268 -7.41 -11.13 5.06
C TYR A 268 -5.96 -10.73 4.77
N VAL A 269 -5.57 -10.69 3.51
CA VAL A 269 -4.24 -10.27 3.07
C VAL A 269 -4.40 -9.07 2.16
N ALA A 270 -3.78 -7.95 2.50
CA ALA A 270 -3.83 -6.72 1.74
C ALA A 270 -2.40 -6.33 1.34
N ASN A 271 -2.16 -6.20 0.04
CA ASN A 271 -0.85 -5.82 -0.51
C ASN A 271 -0.92 -4.53 -1.33
N ALA A 272 0.00 -3.61 -1.07
CA ALA A 272 0.27 -2.42 -1.86
C ALA A 272 1.79 -2.33 -2.11
N GLY A 273 2.24 -2.82 -3.26
CA GLY A 273 3.67 -2.87 -3.63
C GLY A 273 4.05 -4.17 -4.30
N ASP A 274 5.35 -4.50 -4.30
CA ASP A 274 5.92 -5.74 -4.84
C ASP A 274 6.31 -6.77 -3.78
N SER A 275 5.91 -6.55 -2.52
CA SER A 275 5.89 -7.60 -1.49
C SER A 275 4.93 -8.74 -1.87
N ARG A 276 5.13 -9.93 -1.28
CA ARG A 276 4.36 -11.13 -1.61
C ARG A 276 3.98 -11.97 -0.39
N ALA A 277 2.74 -12.45 -0.38
CA ALA A 277 2.22 -13.44 0.56
C ALA A 277 1.68 -14.68 -0.16
N ILE A 278 1.97 -15.84 0.41
CA ILE A 278 1.48 -17.14 -0.04
C ILE A 278 1.02 -17.96 1.17
N ILE A 279 0.05 -18.84 0.97
CA ILE A 279 -0.30 -19.90 1.90
C ILE A 279 0.22 -21.21 1.34
N ILE A 280 0.85 -22.02 2.19
CA ILE A 280 1.21 -23.41 1.85
C ILE A 280 0.28 -24.32 2.66
N ARG A 281 -0.57 -25.08 1.97
CA ARG A 281 -1.51 -26.02 2.59
C ARG A 281 -1.55 -27.30 1.77
N ASN A 282 -1.38 -28.46 2.42
CA ASN A 282 -1.41 -29.77 1.76
C ASN A 282 -0.42 -29.86 0.56
N ASN A 283 0.78 -29.30 0.70
CA ASN A 283 1.79 -29.16 -0.37
C ASN A 283 1.38 -28.29 -1.57
N GLU A 284 0.26 -27.57 -1.49
CA GLU A 284 -0.16 -26.60 -2.51
C GLU A 284 0.22 -25.18 -2.10
N VAL A 285 0.66 -24.38 -3.08
CA VAL A 285 0.97 -22.95 -2.92
C VAL A 285 -0.23 -22.14 -3.41
N ILE A 286 -0.85 -21.40 -2.50
CA ILE A 286 -1.99 -20.53 -2.77
C ILE A 286 -1.49 -19.08 -2.72
N PRO A 287 -1.41 -18.36 -3.86
CA PRO A 287 -1.02 -16.95 -3.85
C PRO A 287 -2.09 -16.10 -3.18
N MET A 288 -1.68 -15.25 -2.24
CA MET A 288 -2.59 -14.37 -1.49
C MET A 288 -2.42 -12.88 -1.84
N SER A 289 -1.53 -12.56 -2.77
CA SER A 289 -1.24 -11.19 -3.20
C SER A 289 -0.70 -11.17 -4.63
N ASN A 290 -0.99 -10.08 -5.35
CA ASN A 290 -0.34 -9.73 -6.62
C ASN A 290 0.75 -8.68 -6.41
N GLU A 291 1.79 -8.68 -7.24
CA GLU A 291 2.86 -7.68 -7.23
C GLU A 291 2.52 -6.50 -8.14
N PHE A 292 2.71 -5.28 -7.64
CA PHE A 292 2.32 -4.05 -8.34
C PHE A 292 3.53 -3.31 -8.90
N THR A 293 4.00 -3.77 -10.06
CA THR A 293 5.15 -3.24 -10.81
C THR A 293 4.69 -2.36 -11.98
N PRO A 294 5.60 -1.57 -12.59
CA PRO A 294 5.28 -0.79 -13.79
C PRO A 294 4.71 -1.63 -14.94
N GLU A 295 5.11 -2.90 -15.04
CA GLU A 295 4.63 -3.81 -16.07
C GLU A 295 3.23 -4.36 -15.75
N SER A 296 3.00 -4.82 -14.50
CA SER A 296 1.69 -5.37 -14.13
C SER A 296 0.59 -4.31 -14.13
N GLU A 297 0.94 -3.05 -13.83
CA GLU A 297 0.01 -1.92 -13.78
C GLU A 297 0.09 -1.02 -15.02
N ARG A 298 0.73 -1.49 -16.11
CA ARG A 298 0.96 -0.70 -17.34
C ARG A 298 -0.31 -0.02 -17.84
N GLN A 299 -1.41 -0.75 -17.98
CA GLN A 299 -2.65 -0.20 -18.52
C GLN A 299 -3.19 0.94 -17.64
N ARG A 300 -3.16 0.77 -16.31
CA ARG A 300 -3.58 1.83 -15.37
C ARG A 300 -2.70 3.08 -15.51
N LEU A 301 -1.39 2.90 -15.59
CA LEU A 301 -0.43 4.00 -15.73
C LEU A 301 -0.62 4.75 -17.05
N GLN A 302 -0.70 4.03 -18.16
CA GLN A 302 -0.91 4.62 -19.49
C GLN A 302 -2.26 5.33 -19.59
N TYR A 303 -3.31 4.76 -19.00
CA TYR A 303 -4.64 5.38 -18.96
C TYR A 303 -4.62 6.69 -18.17
N LEU A 304 -3.93 6.73 -17.02
CA LEU A 304 -3.75 7.97 -16.27
C LEU A 304 -2.97 9.01 -17.07
N GLY A 305 -1.88 8.61 -17.73
CA GLY A 305 -1.09 9.51 -18.58
C GLY A 305 -1.86 10.03 -19.80
N LEU A 306 -2.82 9.26 -20.32
CA LEU A 306 -3.74 9.70 -21.38
C LEU A 306 -4.77 10.71 -20.85
N LEU A 307 -5.40 10.43 -19.71
CA LEU A 307 -6.45 11.28 -19.12
C LEU A 307 -5.90 12.60 -18.55
N ARG A 308 -4.68 12.57 -18.04
CA ARG A 308 -4.03 13.69 -17.33
C ARG A 308 -2.63 13.96 -17.93
N PRO A 309 -2.54 14.39 -19.19
CA PRO A 309 -1.27 14.57 -19.90
C PRO A 309 -0.34 15.61 -19.25
N GLU A 310 -0.87 16.52 -18.44
CA GLU A 310 -0.08 17.47 -17.65
C GLU A 310 0.83 16.77 -16.62
N LEU A 311 0.46 15.58 -16.15
CA LEU A 311 1.29 14.77 -15.26
C LEU A 311 2.55 14.23 -15.96
N LEU A 312 2.57 14.23 -17.30
CA LEU A 312 3.71 13.79 -18.10
C LEU A 312 4.69 14.95 -18.39
N GLY A 313 4.37 16.18 -17.97
CA GLY A 313 5.22 17.36 -18.12
C GLY A 313 5.63 17.72 -19.55
N ASN A 314 4.91 17.21 -20.56
CA ASN A 314 5.30 17.27 -21.98
C ASN A 314 6.67 16.61 -22.29
N GLU A 315 7.24 15.87 -21.36
CA GLU A 315 8.52 15.17 -21.51
C GLU A 315 8.32 13.67 -21.76
N PHE A 316 7.20 13.13 -21.29
CA PHE A 316 6.88 11.72 -21.35
C PHE A 316 5.70 11.42 -22.29
N THR A 317 5.72 10.26 -22.92
CA THR A 317 4.59 9.69 -23.65
C THR A 317 4.01 8.54 -22.86
N HIS A 318 2.68 8.45 -22.82
CA HIS A 318 1.98 7.30 -22.24
C HIS A 318 1.99 6.10 -23.18
N LEU A 319 2.36 6.25 -24.46
CA LEU A 319 2.47 5.13 -25.39
C LEU A 319 3.75 4.33 -25.14
N GLU A 320 3.64 3.03 -25.35
CA GLU A 320 4.80 2.14 -25.28
C GLU A 320 5.22 1.71 -26.67
N PHE A 321 6.53 1.72 -26.90
CA PHE A 321 7.19 1.26 -28.11
C PHE A 321 8.24 0.20 -27.73
N PRO A 322 8.56 -0.76 -28.62
CA PRO A 322 9.56 -1.79 -28.32
C PRO A 322 10.96 -1.25 -28.01
N ARG A 323 11.23 0.01 -28.38
CA ARG A 323 12.45 0.74 -28.03
C ARG A 323 12.24 2.24 -28.18
N ARG A 324 13.22 3.05 -27.74
CA ARG A 324 13.25 4.49 -27.99
C ARG A 324 13.25 4.77 -29.50
N ILE A 325 12.39 5.70 -29.89
CA ILE A 325 12.23 6.17 -31.26
C ILE A 325 13.34 7.17 -31.59
N GLN A 326 13.85 7.10 -32.81
CA GLN A 326 14.85 8.03 -33.35
C GLN A 326 14.18 9.04 -34.30
N HIS A 327 14.73 10.25 -34.38
CA HIS A 327 14.19 11.31 -35.24
C HIS A 327 14.08 10.90 -36.72
N LYS A 328 15.01 10.07 -37.21
CA LYS A 328 15.00 9.50 -38.59
C LYS A 328 13.83 8.55 -38.89
N GLU A 329 13.00 8.26 -37.89
CA GLU A 329 11.86 7.35 -37.96
C GLU A 329 10.51 8.08 -38.01
N LEU A 330 10.52 9.42 -37.92
CA LEU A 330 9.34 10.24 -38.15
C LEU A 330 8.70 9.92 -39.51
N GLY A 331 7.38 9.75 -39.52
CA GLY A 331 6.61 9.35 -40.70
C GLY A 331 6.66 7.86 -41.05
N LYS A 332 7.51 7.05 -40.40
CA LYS A 332 7.52 5.59 -40.59
C LYS A 332 6.50 4.92 -39.66
N LYS A 333 6.11 3.68 -39.98
CA LYS A 333 5.28 2.86 -39.09
C LYS A 333 6.15 2.09 -38.10
N MET A 334 5.76 2.08 -36.83
CA MET A 334 6.39 1.28 -35.77
C MET A 334 5.34 0.60 -34.90
N LEU A 335 5.71 -0.54 -34.31
CA LEU A 335 4.90 -1.20 -33.29
C LEU A 335 4.74 -0.29 -32.08
N PHE A 336 3.52 -0.22 -31.56
CA PHE A 336 3.18 0.48 -30.33
C PHE A 336 2.06 -0.27 -29.59
N ARG A 337 1.86 0.07 -28.32
CA ARG A 337 0.67 -0.32 -27.57
C ARG A 337 0.24 0.79 -26.61
N ASP A 338 -1.08 0.94 -26.47
CA ASP A 338 -1.71 1.84 -25.52
C ASP A 338 -2.38 1.08 -24.35
N HIS A 339 -3.07 1.83 -23.49
CA HIS A 339 -3.71 1.29 -22.29
C HIS A 339 -4.80 0.24 -22.57
N THR A 340 -5.43 0.24 -23.75
CA THR A 340 -6.49 -0.70 -24.12
C THR A 340 -5.95 -2.02 -24.68
N MET A 341 -4.69 -2.03 -25.11
CA MET A 341 -4.12 -3.15 -25.86
C MET A 341 -3.39 -4.12 -24.95
N ASN A 342 -3.65 -5.43 -25.11
CA ASN A 342 -2.78 -6.49 -24.60
C ASN A 342 -1.67 -6.88 -25.59
N GLY A 343 -1.94 -6.71 -26.89
CA GLY A 343 -1.00 -6.96 -28.00
C GLY A 343 -0.30 -5.69 -28.49
N TRP A 344 0.18 -5.73 -29.73
CA TRP A 344 0.85 -4.61 -30.42
C TRP A 344 0.13 -4.26 -31.72
N ALA A 345 0.15 -2.99 -32.11
CA ALA A 345 -0.34 -2.49 -33.39
C ALA A 345 0.70 -1.59 -34.06
N TYR A 346 0.54 -1.27 -35.34
CA TYR A 346 1.41 -0.30 -36.02
C TYR A 346 0.78 1.10 -36.02
N LYS A 347 1.55 2.13 -35.66
CA LYS A 347 1.19 3.54 -35.91
C LYS A 347 2.28 4.26 -36.69
N THR A 348 1.89 5.31 -37.41
CA THR A 348 2.83 6.27 -37.97
C THR A 348 3.42 7.11 -36.85
N ILE A 349 4.75 7.18 -36.81
CA ILE A 349 5.49 7.93 -35.79
C ILE A 349 5.38 9.44 -36.05
N ILE A 350 5.02 10.17 -34.99
CA ILE A 350 4.94 11.63 -34.94
C ILE A 350 5.94 12.20 -33.93
N GLU A 351 6.10 13.52 -33.91
CA GLU A 351 7.06 14.20 -33.03
C GLU A 351 6.82 13.92 -31.54
N ASP A 352 5.55 13.83 -31.14
CA ASP A 352 5.15 13.52 -29.75
C ASP A 352 5.65 12.14 -29.27
N ASP A 353 5.83 11.19 -30.19
CA ASP A 353 6.29 9.84 -29.85
C ASP A 353 7.79 9.80 -29.48
N LEU A 354 8.54 10.87 -29.79
CA LEU A 354 9.96 10.98 -29.43
C LEU A 354 10.18 11.19 -27.92
N LYS A 355 9.12 11.58 -27.19
CA LYS A 355 9.11 11.77 -25.73
C LYS A 355 9.54 10.50 -24.99
N PHE A 356 10.00 10.66 -23.74
CA PHE A 356 10.45 9.55 -22.91
C PHE A 356 9.28 8.62 -22.55
N PRO A 357 9.40 7.28 -22.63
CA PRO A 357 8.26 6.42 -22.30
C PRO A 357 7.92 6.50 -20.81
N LEU A 358 6.64 6.55 -20.49
CA LEU A 358 6.13 6.55 -19.12
C LEU A 358 6.63 5.35 -18.31
N ILE A 359 6.75 4.18 -18.95
CA ILE A 359 7.35 2.97 -18.37
C ILE A 359 8.63 2.67 -19.13
N TYR A 360 9.75 2.58 -18.42
CA TYR A 360 11.06 2.36 -18.99
C TYR A 360 11.76 1.17 -18.37
N GLY A 361 12.37 0.33 -19.22
CA GLY A 361 12.99 -0.92 -18.81
C GLY A 361 11.99 -2.07 -18.75
N GLU A 362 12.49 -3.25 -18.42
CA GLU A 362 11.74 -4.51 -18.38
C GLU A 362 12.09 -5.30 -17.11
N GLY A 363 11.15 -6.13 -16.65
CA GLY A 363 11.29 -6.95 -15.45
C GLY A 363 11.72 -6.13 -14.22
N LYS A 364 12.72 -6.62 -13.48
CA LYS A 364 13.24 -5.95 -12.26
C LYS A 364 13.82 -4.55 -12.51
N LYS A 365 14.08 -4.17 -13.77
CA LYS A 365 14.59 -2.85 -14.17
C LYS A 365 13.50 -1.93 -14.70
N ALA A 366 12.24 -2.38 -14.78
CA ALA A 366 11.12 -1.53 -15.17
C ALA A 366 10.92 -0.41 -14.14
N ARG A 367 10.73 0.82 -14.61
CA ARG A 367 10.56 2.01 -13.79
C ARG A 367 9.49 2.93 -14.37
N VAL A 368 8.64 3.51 -13.53
CA VAL A 368 7.80 4.65 -13.91
C VAL A 368 8.69 5.88 -14.06
N MET A 369 8.68 6.49 -15.24
CA MET A 369 9.47 7.67 -15.63
C MET A 369 10.95 7.54 -15.25
N ALA A 370 11.53 6.35 -15.44
CA ALA A 370 12.91 6.02 -15.05
C ALA A 370 13.26 6.27 -13.58
N THR A 371 12.25 6.36 -12.69
CA THR A 371 12.41 6.80 -11.31
C THR A 371 12.14 5.68 -10.30
N ILE A 372 10.94 5.09 -10.29
CA ILE A 372 10.53 4.12 -9.25
C ILE A 372 10.09 2.77 -9.83
N GLY A 373 10.43 1.68 -9.14
CA GLY A 373 10.18 0.28 -9.57
C GLY A 373 8.87 -0.33 -9.08
N VAL A 374 8.10 0.41 -8.28
CA VAL A 374 6.80 0.00 -7.74
C VAL A 374 5.75 1.02 -8.15
N THR A 375 4.49 0.60 -8.19
CA THR A 375 3.36 1.44 -8.64
C THR A 375 2.26 1.58 -7.59
N ARG A 376 2.42 0.88 -6.47
CA ARG A 376 1.60 0.99 -5.28
C ARG A 376 2.49 0.98 -4.04
N GLY A 377 2.01 1.59 -2.97
CA GLY A 377 2.75 1.74 -1.71
C GLY A 377 2.34 3.00 -0.94
N LEU A 378 2.94 3.19 0.23
CA LEU A 378 2.72 4.34 1.10
C LEU A 378 3.89 5.34 0.97
N GLY A 379 3.64 6.63 1.15
CA GLY A 379 4.69 7.66 1.13
C GLY A 379 5.02 8.16 -0.28
N ASP A 380 6.29 8.52 -0.53
CA ASP A 380 6.76 9.11 -1.81
C ASP A 380 6.06 10.39 -2.26
N HIS A 381 5.44 11.13 -1.33
CA HIS A 381 4.68 12.36 -1.63
C HIS A 381 5.53 13.45 -2.31
N ASP A 382 6.83 13.51 -1.98
CA ASP A 382 7.77 14.48 -2.55
C ASP A 382 8.59 13.92 -3.71
N LEU A 383 8.38 12.66 -4.10
CA LEU A 383 9.21 12.00 -5.11
C LEU A 383 8.97 12.64 -6.49
N LYS A 384 10.07 13.11 -7.09
CA LYS A 384 10.09 13.73 -8.42
C LYS A 384 10.96 12.94 -9.38
N VAL A 385 10.62 13.02 -10.66
CA VAL A 385 11.53 12.61 -11.74
C VAL A 385 12.81 13.43 -11.64
N TYR A 386 13.96 12.76 -11.74
CA TYR A 386 15.28 13.39 -11.60
C TYR A 386 15.42 14.63 -12.49
N ASN A 387 15.84 15.75 -11.87
CA ASN A 387 16.08 17.03 -12.54
C ASN A 387 14.85 17.59 -13.29
N SER A 388 13.65 17.34 -12.77
CA SER A 388 12.38 17.90 -13.27
C SER A 388 11.46 18.32 -12.11
N ASN A 389 10.34 18.98 -12.44
CA ASN A 389 9.26 19.28 -11.48
C ASN A 389 8.08 18.30 -11.58
N ILE A 390 8.27 17.15 -12.23
CA ILE A 390 7.22 16.15 -12.41
C ILE A 390 7.18 15.25 -11.18
N TYR A 391 6.06 15.27 -10.47
CA TYR A 391 5.82 14.42 -9.31
C TYR A 391 5.41 13.02 -9.73
N ILE A 392 5.95 12.01 -9.04
CA ILE A 392 5.65 10.60 -9.27
C ILE A 392 4.39 10.15 -8.52
N LYS A 393 4.11 10.75 -7.36
CA LYS A 393 2.99 10.35 -6.48
C LYS A 393 1.65 10.10 -7.19
N PRO A 394 1.22 10.90 -8.20
CA PRO A 394 -0.03 10.62 -8.93
C PRO A 394 -0.09 9.23 -9.59
N PHE A 395 1.05 8.64 -9.94
CA PHE A 395 1.15 7.30 -10.52
C PHE A 395 1.24 6.18 -9.46
N LEU A 396 1.45 6.54 -8.19
CA LEU A 396 1.61 5.62 -7.05
C LEU A 396 0.31 5.53 -6.24
N SER A 397 -0.39 4.40 -6.31
CA SER A 397 -1.59 4.19 -5.51
C SER A 397 -1.27 3.60 -4.13
N CYS A 398 -1.81 4.19 -3.06
CA CYS A 398 -1.75 3.58 -1.73
C CYS A 398 -2.81 2.48 -1.51
N CYS A 399 -3.76 2.31 -2.43
CA CYS A 399 -4.83 1.34 -2.31
C CYS A 399 -4.30 -0.09 -2.45
N PRO A 400 -4.48 -0.95 -1.43
CA PRO A 400 -4.09 -2.34 -1.53
C PRO A 400 -5.08 -3.13 -2.39
N GLU A 401 -4.69 -4.35 -2.78
CA GLU A 401 -5.63 -5.36 -3.25
C GLU A 401 -5.84 -6.40 -2.15
N PRO A 402 -7.01 -6.41 -1.46
CA PRO A 402 -7.30 -7.36 -0.41
C PRO A 402 -7.80 -8.70 -0.97
N ALA A 403 -7.28 -9.80 -0.44
CA ALA A 403 -7.77 -11.16 -0.64
C ALA A 403 -8.24 -11.76 0.70
N CYS A 404 -9.34 -12.51 0.68
CA CYS A 404 -9.86 -13.21 1.85
C CYS A 404 -9.71 -14.72 1.70
N TYR A 405 -9.10 -15.36 2.68
CA TYR A 405 -9.01 -16.82 2.81
C TYR A 405 -9.83 -17.28 4.02
N ALA A 406 -10.83 -18.11 3.76
CA ALA A 406 -11.55 -18.80 4.83
C ALA A 406 -10.67 -19.95 5.34
N ASN A 407 -10.23 -19.87 6.60
CA ASN A 407 -9.69 -21.06 7.24
C ASN A 407 -10.82 -22.07 7.31
N ALA A 408 -10.63 -23.27 6.73
CA ALA A 408 -11.57 -24.35 6.97
C ALA A 408 -11.65 -24.51 8.48
N VAL A 409 -12.83 -24.24 9.06
CA VAL A 409 -13.10 -24.46 10.47
C VAL A 409 -12.66 -25.89 10.76
N ARG A 410 -11.67 -26.04 11.65
CA ARG A 410 -11.37 -27.36 12.22
C ARG A 410 -12.68 -27.86 12.80
N SER A 411 -13.27 -28.87 12.20
CA SER A 411 -14.25 -29.70 12.89
C SER A 411 -13.60 -30.13 14.20
N GLN A 412 -14.24 -29.83 15.32
CA GLN A 412 -13.88 -30.41 16.60
C GLN A 412 -13.91 -31.94 16.42
N GLY A 413 -12.74 -32.58 16.33
CA GLY A 413 -12.67 -34.02 16.08
C GLY A 413 -11.28 -34.57 15.81
N ASP A 414 -10.43 -33.85 15.07
CA ASP A 414 -9.16 -34.44 14.64
C ASP A 414 -8.02 -34.15 15.62
N SER A 415 -7.92 -35.03 16.61
CA SER A 415 -6.68 -35.27 17.34
C SER A 415 -5.63 -35.87 16.39
N VAL A 416 -4.69 -35.04 15.93
CA VAL A 416 -3.48 -35.56 15.27
C VAL A 416 -2.28 -35.26 16.16
N ARG A 417 -1.65 -36.36 16.57
CA ARG A 417 -0.50 -36.46 17.44
C ARG A 417 0.66 -35.63 16.90
N HIS A 418 1.31 -34.92 17.81
CA HIS A 418 2.61 -34.31 17.60
C HIS A 418 3.65 -35.39 17.26
N VAL A 419 4.44 -35.12 16.22
CA VAL A 419 5.83 -35.58 16.13
C VAL A 419 6.69 -34.33 16.15
#